data_AF-A0A1F7SG30-F1
#
_entry.id   AF-A0A1F7SG30-F1
#
_cell.length_a   1.000
_cell.length_b   1.000
_cell.length_c   1.000
_cell.angle_alpha   90.00
_cell.angle_beta   90.00
_cell.angle_gamma   90.00
#
_symmetry.space_group_name_H-M   'P 1'
#
loop_
_entity.id
_entity.type
_entity.pdbx_description
1 polymer ?
#
loop_
_entity_poly.entity_id
_entity_poly.type
_entity_poly.pdbx_seq_one_letter_code
_entity_poly.pdbx_strand_id
1 'polypeptide(L)'
;MAIPKFKPLANASEGSKKVAKPILIGIIVLLLGAFGLEVSNNDWDLGKLLSGSSLEEARVMRDKDGNVVTSGGKFTDEYNCDDFGTQVEAQKFFKNAGGPTKDTNGLDGDNDGEACESLPKE
;
A
#
# COMPACT_ATOMS: atom_id res chain seq x y z
N MET A 1 6.82 23.30 -22.60
CA MET A 1 6.12 22.22 -23.31
C MET A 1 4.64 22.34 -22.95
N ALA A 2 3.73 22.56 -23.92
CA ALA A 2 2.31 22.72 -23.60
C ALA A 2 1.68 21.34 -23.38
N ILE A 3 1.01 21.15 -22.24
CA ILE A 3 0.26 19.92 -21.98
C ILE A 3 -0.90 19.85 -22.99
N PRO A 4 -0.99 18.79 -23.82
CA PRO A 4 -2.08 18.64 -24.76
C PRO A 4 -3.42 18.57 -24.02
N LYS A 5 -4.40 19.35 -24.47
CA LYS A 5 -5.74 19.38 -23.85
C LYS A 5 -6.47 18.08 -24.13
N PHE A 6 -6.58 17.22 -23.13
CA PHE A 6 -7.39 16.01 -23.21
C PHE A 6 -8.88 16.37 -23.32
N LYS A 7 -9.51 16.05 -24.46
CA LYS A 7 -10.95 16.28 -24.72
C LYS A 7 -11.63 14.97 -25.14
N PRO A 8 -11.79 14.01 -24.22
CA PRO A 8 -12.28 12.66 -24.53
C PRO A 8 -13.74 12.60 -25.02
N LEU A 9 -14.46 13.73 -25.00
CA LEU A 9 -15.87 13.84 -25.39
C LEU A 9 -16.10 15.00 -26.38
N ALA A 10 -15.08 15.46 -27.10
CA ALA A 10 -15.20 16.62 -28.00
C ALA A 10 -16.37 16.48 -28.99
N ASN A 11 -16.53 15.29 -29.57
CA ASN A 11 -17.51 14.97 -30.61
C ASN A 11 -18.80 14.32 -30.07
N ALA A 12 -18.97 14.20 -28.75
CA ALA A 12 -20.16 13.58 -28.15
C ALA A 12 -21.34 14.57 -28.05
N SER A 13 -22.57 14.04 -28.05
CA SER A 13 -23.79 14.82 -27.87
C SER A 13 -23.86 15.46 -26.47
N GLU A 14 -24.59 16.57 -26.33
CA GLU A 14 -24.81 17.27 -25.04
C GLU A 14 -25.37 16.32 -23.96
N GLY A 15 -26.35 15.47 -24.31
CA GLY A 15 -26.91 14.47 -23.41
C GLY A 15 -25.87 13.44 -22.96
N SER A 16 -25.08 12.91 -23.92
CA SER A 16 -23.99 11.99 -23.62
C SER A 16 -22.91 12.64 -22.75
N LYS A 17 -22.60 13.93 -22.93
CA LYS A 17 -21.63 14.67 -22.11
C LYS A 17 -22.10 14.80 -20.66
N LYS A 18 -23.37 15.10 -20.42
CA LYS A 18 -23.93 15.24 -19.07
C LYS A 18 -23.89 13.93 -18.27
N VAL A 19 -24.02 12.80 -18.95
CA VAL A 19 -23.95 11.47 -18.34
C VAL A 19 -22.50 10.96 -18.25
N ALA A 20 -21.75 10.98 -19.35
CA ALA A 20 -20.43 10.38 -19.42
C ALA A 20 -19.38 11.17 -18.63
N LYS A 21 -19.43 12.51 -18.61
CA LYS A 21 -18.41 13.33 -17.94
C LYS A 21 -18.26 13.06 -16.44
N PRO A 22 -19.32 13.02 -15.61
CA PRO A 22 -19.17 12.69 -14.19
C PRO A 22 -18.68 11.24 -13.98
N ILE A 23 -19.12 10.30 -14.82
CA ILE A 23 -18.64 8.90 -14.76
C ILE A 23 -17.14 8.85 -15.06
N LEU A 24 -16.69 9.51 -16.13
CA LEU A 24 -15.28 9.56 -16.52
C LEU A 24 -14.42 10.20 -15.44
N ILE A 25 -14.91 11.28 -14.79
CA ILE A 25 -14.24 11.91 -13.66
C ILE A 25 -14.17 10.93 -12.47
N GLY A 26 -15.26 10.25 -12.13
CA GLY A 26 -15.28 9.26 -11.05
C GLY A 26 -14.29 8.12 -11.30
N ILE A 27 -14.23 7.60 -12.53
CA ILE A 27 -13.26 6.58 -12.93
C ILE A 27 -11.83 7.12 -12.82
N ILE A 28 -11.55 8.32 -13.31
CA ILE A 28 -10.21 8.92 -13.20
C ILE A 28 -9.81 9.08 -11.73
N VAL A 29 -10.70 9.57 -10.87
CA VAL A 29 -10.41 9.72 -9.43
C VAL A 29 -10.14 8.37 -8.77
N LEU A 30 -10.95 7.35 -9.08
CA LEU A 30 -10.74 5.98 -8.60
C LEU A 30 -9.38 5.43 -9.05
N LEU A 31 -9.04 5.58 -10.34
CA LEU A 31 -7.77 5.12 -10.90
C LEU A 31 -6.57 5.86 -10.30
N LEU A 32 -6.67 7.18 -10.10
CA LEU A 32 -5.63 7.97 -9.45
C LEU A 32 -5.44 7.59 -7.98
N GLY A 33 -6.54 7.32 -7.27
CA GLY A 33 -6.48 6.79 -5.90
C GLY A 33 -5.77 5.45 -5.84
N ALA A 34 -6.19 4.48 -6.66
CA ALA A 34 -5.55 3.17 -6.73
C ALA A 34 -4.06 3.27 -7.10
N PHE A 35 -3.72 4.08 -8.11
CA PHE A 35 -2.33 4.31 -8.51
C PHE A 35 -1.50 4.97 -7.41
N GLY A 36 -2.07 5.94 -6.67
CA GLY A 36 -1.39 6.59 -5.55
C GLY A 36 -1.06 5.61 -4.42
N LEU A 37 -2.00 4.71 -4.10
CA LEU A 37 -1.75 3.67 -3.10
C LEU A 37 -0.67 2.68 -3.58
N GLU A 38 -0.73 2.25 -4.84
CA GLU A 38 0.25 1.31 -5.42
C GLU A 38 1.68 1.87 -5.42
N VAL A 39 1.87 3.12 -5.88
CA VAL A 39 3.21 3.74 -5.98
C VAL A 39 3.85 4.01 -4.63
N SER A 40 3.05 4.16 -3.59
CA SER A 40 3.56 4.60 -2.29
C SER A 40 4.30 3.54 -1.49
N ASN A 41 4.42 2.28 -1.96
CA ASN A 41 5.06 1.15 -1.25
C ASN A 41 4.88 1.20 0.29
N ASN A 42 3.64 1.40 0.72
CA ASN A 42 3.28 1.62 2.11
C ASN A 42 2.07 0.75 2.48
N ASP A 43 1.92 0.46 3.77
CA ASP A 43 0.74 -0.21 4.30
C ASP A 43 -0.22 0.84 4.84
N TRP A 44 -1.35 1.04 4.15
CA TRP A 44 -2.35 2.07 4.46
C TRP A 44 -3.62 1.47 5.03
N ASP A 45 -4.14 2.07 6.09
CA ASP A 45 -5.45 1.77 6.65
C ASP A 45 -6.54 2.49 5.83
N LEU A 46 -7.20 1.74 4.94
CA LEU A 46 -8.29 2.25 4.11
C LEU A 46 -9.47 2.78 4.94
N GLY A 47 -9.71 2.24 6.14
CA GLY A 47 -10.75 2.72 7.03
C GLY A 47 -10.45 4.14 7.52
N LYS A 48 -9.19 4.39 7.92
CA LYS A 48 -8.74 5.72 8.33
C LYS A 48 -8.70 6.73 7.18
N LEU A 49 -8.32 6.29 5.98
CA LEU A 49 -8.35 7.15 4.80
C LEU A 49 -9.79 7.56 4.46
N LEU A 50 -10.73 6.61 4.47
CA LEU A 50 -12.14 6.87 4.16
C LEU A 50 -12.87 7.65 5.26
N SER A 51 -12.41 7.57 6.51
CA SER A 51 -12.93 8.38 7.62
C SER A 51 -12.41 9.83 7.63
N GLY A 52 -11.49 10.17 6.73
CA GLY A 52 -10.92 11.51 6.61
C GLY A 52 -9.75 11.80 7.56
N SER A 53 -9.08 10.74 8.06
CA SER A 53 -7.86 10.89 8.85
C SER A 53 -6.71 11.42 8.00
N SER A 54 -5.66 11.94 8.63
CA SER A 54 -4.45 12.37 7.92
C SER A 54 -3.70 11.18 7.32
N LEU A 55 -2.86 11.43 6.31
CA LEU A 55 -2.02 10.37 5.71
C LEU A 55 -1.09 9.75 6.77
N GLU A 56 -0.49 10.55 7.64
CA GLU A 56 0.39 10.04 8.70
C GLU A 56 -0.35 9.06 9.64
N GLU A 57 -1.58 9.37 10.04
CA GLU A 57 -2.39 8.49 10.88
C GLU A 57 -2.86 7.22 10.15
N ALA A 58 -3.00 7.31 8.82
CA ALA A 58 -3.42 6.21 7.97
C ALA A 58 -2.29 5.23 7.66
N ARG A 59 -1.02 5.57 7.90
CA ARG A 59 0.07 4.59 7.80
C ARG A 59 -0.06 3.56 8.93
N VAL A 60 0.01 2.29 8.56
CA VAL A 60 -0.10 1.17 9.49
C VAL A 60 1.23 0.99 10.22
N MET A 61 1.17 1.04 11.55
CA MET A 61 2.28 0.64 12.42
C MET A 61 2.06 -0.80 12.88
N ARG A 62 3.15 -1.55 13.01
CA ARG A 62 3.13 -2.92 13.52
C ARG A 62 4.13 -3.09 14.64
N ASP A 63 3.87 -4.05 15.52
CA ASP A 63 4.87 -4.55 16.47
C ASP A 63 5.78 -5.60 15.82
N LYS A 64 6.77 -6.12 16.55
CA LYS A 64 7.66 -7.18 16.06
C LYS A 64 6.95 -8.50 15.75
N ASP A 65 5.76 -8.71 16.30
CA ASP A 65 4.94 -9.88 15.97
C ASP A 65 4.13 -9.67 14.69
N GLY A 66 4.17 -8.46 14.10
CA GLY A 66 3.41 -8.09 12.91
C GLY A 66 1.95 -7.69 13.20
N ASN A 67 1.56 -7.50 14.46
CA ASN A 67 0.21 -7.03 14.80
C ASN A 67 0.09 -5.53 14.58
N VAL A 68 -1.06 -5.07 14.09
CA VAL A 68 -1.33 -3.63 13.93
C VAL A 68 -1.47 -2.96 15.30
N VAL A 69 -0.67 -1.92 15.55
CA VAL A 69 -0.64 -1.18 16.81
C VAL A 69 -0.77 0.32 16.60
N THR A 70 -1.22 1.04 17.63
CA THR A 70 -1.34 2.51 17.61
C THR A 70 -0.14 3.22 18.24
N SER A 71 0.74 2.50 18.93
CA SER A 71 1.99 3.01 19.52
C SER A 71 2.91 1.83 19.86
N GLY A 72 4.21 2.10 20.07
CA GLY A 72 5.19 1.08 20.48
C GLY A 72 5.63 0.11 19.37
N GLY A 73 5.31 0.43 18.12
CA GLY A 73 5.74 -0.28 16.92
C GLY A 73 6.53 0.61 15.97
N LYS A 74 6.83 0.10 14.78
CA LYS A 74 7.36 0.87 13.65
C LYS A 74 6.40 0.80 12.47
N PHE A 75 6.58 1.66 11.46
CA PHE A 75 5.85 1.47 10.20
C PHE A 75 6.30 0.19 9.52
N THR A 76 5.40 -0.47 8.79
CA THR A 76 5.69 -1.78 8.16
C THR A 76 6.97 -1.74 7.30
N ASP A 77 7.20 -0.64 6.57
CA ASP A 77 8.36 -0.41 5.70
C ASP A 77 9.68 -0.11 6.43
N GLU A 78 9.65 0.09 7.75
CA GLU A 78 10.83 0.37 8.57
C GLU A 78 11.43 -0.88 9.24
N TYR A 79 10.75 -2.02 9.14
CA TYR A 79 11.25 -3.30 9.63
C TYR A 79 12.22 -3.93 8.64
N ASN A 80 13.33 -4.50 9.10
CA ASN A 80 14.24 -5.27 8.25
C ASN A 80 14.71 -6.55 8.98
N CYS A 81 15.55 -7.36 8.33
CA CYS A 81 16.04 -8.60 8.92
C CYS A 81 16.86 -8.40 10.22
N ASP A 82 17.47 -7.23 10.43
CA ASP A 82 18.24 -6.93 11.66
C ASP A 82 17.32 -6.65 12.86
N ASP A 83 16.02 -6.45 12.65
CA ASP A 83 15.04 -6.27 13.72
C ASP A 83 14.65 -7.57 14.43
N PHE A 84 14.96 -8.72 13.84
CA PHE A 84 14.56 -10.05 14.30
C PHE A 84 15.77 -10.85 14.77
N GLY A 85 15.61 -11.61 15.87
CA GLY A 85 16.67 -12.47 16.36
C GLY A 85 16.78 -13.77 15.55
N THR A 86 15.64 -14.22 14.99
CA THR A 86 15.52 -15.54 14.38
C THR A 86 14.66 -15.47 13.11
N GLN A 87 14.88 -16.43 12.22
CA GLN A 87 14.11 -16.56 10.98
C GLN A 87 12.62 -16.80 11.28
N VAL A 88 12.30 -17.52 12.37
CA VAL A 88 10.93 -17.81 12.78
C VAL A 88 10.19 -16.54 13.20
N GLU A 89 10.85 -15.64 13.93
CA GLU A 89 10.30 -14.33 14.30
C GLU A 89 10.05 -13.47 13.07
N ALA A 90 11.03 -13.37 12.17
CA ALA A 90 10.91 -12.62 10.92
C ALA A 90 9.78 -13.17 10.04
N GLN A 91 9.68 -14.50 9.92
CA GLN A 91 8.64 -15.17 9.14
C GLN A 91 7.24 -14.90 9.70
N LYS A 92 7.10 -14.86 11.03
CA LYS A 92 5.83 -14.53 11.68
C LYS A 92 5.41 -13.10 11.35
N PHE A 93 6.33 -12.15 11.50
CA PHE A 93 6.08 -10.76 11.11
C PHE A 93 5.68 -10.67 9.64
N PHE A 94 6.47 -11.28 8.74
CA PHE A 94 6.24 -11.26 7.29
C PHE A 94 4.84 -11.72 6.91
N LYS A 95 4.39 -12.86 7.45
CA LYS A 95 3.04 -13.39 7.19
C LYS A 95 1.95 -12.43 7.70
N ASN A 96 2.15 -11.86 8.89
CA ASN A 96 1.18 -10.92 9.49
C ASN A 96 1.17 -9.55 8.77
N ALA A 97 2.28 -9.16 8.16
CA ALA A 97 2.43 -7.95 7.36
C ALA A 97 1.89 -8.09 5.91
N GLY A 98 1.43 -9.29 5.51
CA GLY A 98 0.80 -9.52 4.20
C GLY A 98 1.64 -10.37 3.23
N GLY A 99 2.82 -10.83 3.64
CA GLY A 99 3.62 -11.78 2.89
C GLY A 99 2.91 -13.13 2.71
N PRO A 100 3.14 -13.85 1.60
CA PRO A 100 4.06 -13.52 0.49
C PRO A 100 3.45 -12.57 -0.55
N THR A 101 2.16 -12.22 -0.43
CA THR A 101 1.48 -11.38 -1.44
C THR A 101 2.03 -9.95 -1.48
N LYS A 102 2.41 -9.42 -0.31
CA LYS A 102 2.91 -8.06 -0.16
C LYS A 102 4.12 -8.05 0.78
N ASP A 103 5.31 -7.87 0.21
CA ASP A 103 6.55 -7.69 0.95
C ASP A 103 6.97 -6.21 0.93
N THR A 104 6.33 -5.41 1.78
CA THR A 104 6.55 -3.94 1.79
C THR A 104 7.98 -3.59 2.21
N ASN A 105 8.55 -4.43 3.07
CA ASN A 105 9.83 -4.23 3.72
C ASN A 105 10.98 -5.07 3.16
N GLY A 106 10.72 -5.89 2.14
CA GLY A 106 11.77 -6.65 1.46
C GLY A 106 12.39 -7.72 2.34
N LEU A 107 11.62 -8.36 3.23
CA LEU A 107 12.15 -9.45 4.07
C LEU A 107 12.37 -10.73 3.27
N ASP A 108 11.64 -10.93 2.17
CA ASP A 108 11.70 -12.07 1.26
C ASP A 108 12.24 -11.59 -0.09
N GLY A 109 13.57 -11.39 -0.14
CA GLY A 109 14.22 -10.73 -1.27
C GLY A 109 14.16 -11.50 -2.59
N ASP A 110 14.09 -12.83 -2.53
CA ASP A 110 13.97 -13.73 -3.69
C ASP A 110 12.54 -14.20 -3.98
N ASN A 111 11.58 -13.78 -3.15
CA ASN A 111 10.14 -13.98 -3.32
C ASN A 111 9.73 -15.44 -3.36
N ASP A 112 10.36 -16.27 -2.52
CA ASP A 112 10.06 -17.70 -2.41
C ASP A 112 9.08 -18.02 -1.26
N GLY A 113 8.75 -17.02 -0.44
CA GLY A 113 7.88 -17.09 0.72
C GLY A 113 8.60 -17.27 2.06
N GLU A 114 9.93 -17.41 2.06
CA GLU A 114 10.76 -17.49 3.25
C GLU A 114 11.43 -16.14 3.57
N ALA A 115 11.02 -15.52 4.67
CA ALA A 115 11.58 -14.24 5.09
C ALA A 115 12.93 -14.43 5.80
N CYS A 116 13.89 -13.56 5.50
CA CYS A 116 15.17 -13.41 6.19
C CYS A 116 15.91 -14.74 6.41
N GLU A 117 16.09 -15.53 5.36
CA GLU A 117 16.69 -16.87 5.42
C GLU A 117 18.10 -16.92 6.04
N SER A 118 18.82 -15.79 6.02
CA SER A 118 20.14 -15.65 6.61
C SER A 118 20.15 -15.66 8.15
N LEU A 119 19.00 -15.50 8.79
CA LEU A 119 18.87 -15.51 10.25
C LEU A 119 18.93 -16.95 10.82
N PRO A 120 19.31 -17.13 12.10
CA PRO A 120 19.24 -18.43 12.77
C PRO A 120 17.82 -19.02 12.76
N LYS A 121 17.69 -20.34 12.55
CA LYS A 121 16.40 -21.05 12.50
C LYS A 121 15.90 -21.57 13.88
N GLU A 122 16.38 -21.03 14.99
CA GLU A 122 16.05 -21.50 16.37
C GLU A 122 15.12 -20.56 17.13
#